data_AF-A0A3G6RKM6-F1
#
_entry.id   AF-A0A3G6RKM6-F1
#
_cell.length_a   1.000
_cell.length_b   1.000
_cell.length_c   1.000
_cell.angle_alpha   90.00
_cell.angle_beta   90.00
_cell.angle_gamma   90.00
#
_symmetry.space_group_name_H-M   'P 1'
#
loop_
_entity.id
_entity.type
_entity.pdbx_description
1 polymer ?
#
loop_
_entity_poly.entity_id
_entity_poly.type
_entity_poly.pdbx_seq_one_letter_code
_entity_poly.pdbx_strand_id
1 'polypeptide(L)'
;MSRLEFKDGIYRITKKIPFTENMVKEEFISIAFKFAYEMAYGEGFHRDHRSGGSLIRTPDEVFANTFQGKLAELILDDELKKNDITTSGVDLGIFEKGIWDHGDIVANGKNINVKSMAFFANLFLLECKDWDENGTYTPDGGAFIYDYFVCVRIKPNLKDLFKNGDSDIEKMSKILNMQDLYFDIPGVLSHETLKEIIKREYILKKGDKLNQTTMDADNYYIQSGDLKDINLMYNKLKDL
;
A
#
# COMPACT_ATOMS: atom_id res chain seq x y z
N MET A 1 -13.03 -13.53 -8.55
CA MET A 1 -13.34 -12.48 -7.57
C MET A 1 -14.59 -12.88 -6.83
N SER A 2 -14.45 -13.10 -5.53
CA SER A 2 -15.53 -13.47 -4.62
C SER A 2 -15.90 -12.28 -3.74
N ARG A 3 -17.19 -12.10 -3.47
CA ARG A 3 -17.66 -11.09 -2.53
C ARG A 3 -17.31 -11.50 -1.09
N LEU A 4 -17.20 -10.50 -0.22
CA LEU A 4 -17.15 -10.72 1.23
C LEU A 4 -18.45 -11.38 1.70
N GLU A 5 -18.37 -12.19 2.76
CA GLU A 5 -19.57 -12.68 3.44
C GLU A 5 -20.13 -11.55 4.32
N PHE A 6 -21.43 -11.28 4.22
CA PHE A 6 -22.13 -10.34 5.09
C PHE A 6 -23.07 -11.08 6.01
N LYS A 7 -22.81 -11.03 7.32
CA LYS A 7 -23.63 -11.70 8.34
C LYS A 7 -23.63 -10.90 9.64
N ASP A 8 -24.81 -10.71 10.22
CA ASP A 8 -25.05 -9.95 11.46
C ASP A 8 -24.54 -8.50 11.39
N GLY A 9 -24.69 -7.85 10.24
CA GLY A 9 -24.22 -6.47 10.03
C GLY A 9 -22.70 -6.33 9.88
N ILE A 10 -21.97 -7.43 9.69
CA ILE A 10 -20.51 -7.46 9.63
C ILE A 10 -20.06 -8.20 8.37
N TYR A 11 -19.16 -7.56 7.62
CA TYR A 11 -18.43 -8.17 6.51
C TYR A 11 -17.25 -9.01 7.01
N ARG A 12 -17.07 -10.18 6.41
CA ARG A 12 -16.02 -11.15 6.72
C ARG A 12 -15.29 -11.61 5.46
N ILE A 13 -13.98 -11.75 5.59
CA ILE A 13 -13.09 -12.27 4.54
C ILE A 13 -13.19 -13.79 4.50
N THR A 14 -13.51 -14.34 3.34
CA THR A 14 -13.70 -15.78 3.08
C THR A 14 -12.58 -16.39 2.23
N LYS A 15 -11.79 -15.57 1.52
CA LYS A 15 -10.65 -15.98 0.70
C LYS A 15 -9.36 -15.33 1.16
N LYS A 16 -8.61 -16.05 2.00
CA LYS A 16 -7.35 -15.60 2.59
C LYS A 16 -6.15 -16.31 1.94
N ILE A 17 -4.99 -15.65 1.99
CA ILE A 17 -3.69 -16.24 1.69
C ILE A 17 -2.84 -16.15 2.97
N PRO A 18 -2.25 -17.26 3.46
CA PRO A 18 -1.31 -17.23 4.58
C PRO A 18 -0.15 -16.27 4.32
N PHE A 19 0.39 -15.66 5.37
CA PHE A 19 1.59 -14.85 5.24
C PHE A 19 2.82 -15.74 5.13
N THR A 20 3.71 -15.43 4.18
CA THR A 20 5.02 -16.09 4.02
C THR A 20 6.11 -15.15 4.51
N GLU A 21 7.09 -15.66 5.26
CA GLU A 21 8.14 -14.82 5.82
C GLU A 21 9.35 -14.73 4.88
N ASN A 22 9.49 -13.59 4.20
CA ASN A 22 10.73 -13.22 3.50
C ASN A 22 11.38 -12.08 4.26
N MET A 23 12.67 -12.19 4.60
CA MET A 23 13.37 -11.17 5.38
C MET A 23 13.58 -9.90 4.57
N VAL A 24 13.28 -8.75 5.18
CA VAL A 24 13.52 -7.42 4.58
C VAL A 24 15.01 -7.07 4.72
N LYS A 25 15.61 -6.50 3.67
CA LYS A 25 17.00 -6.02 3.72
C LYS A 25 17.14 -4.83 4.66
N GLU A 26 18.15 -4.84 5.53
CA GLU A 26 18.46 -3.75 6.47
C GLU A 26 18.63 -2.38 5.78
N GLU A 27 19.18 -2.38 4.57
CA GLU A 27 19.32 -1.18 3.74
C GLU A 27 17.95 -0.54 3.44
N PHE A 28 16.94 -1.35 3.10
CA PHE A 28 15.60 -0.84 2.78
C PHE A 28 14.91 -0.28 4.02
N ILE A 29 15.11 -0.95 5.16
CA ILE A 29 14.63 -0.48 6.45
C ILE A 29 15.21 0.90 6.75
N SER A 30 16.53 1.07 6.58
CA SER A 30 17.24 2.32 6.84
C SER A 30 16.79 3.47 5.93
N ILE A 31 16.65 3.20 4.63
CA ILE A 31 16.21 4.19 3.63
C ILE A 31 14.77 4.63 3.92
N ALA A 32 13.85 3.67 4.07
CA ALA A 32 12.44 3.98 4.32
C ALA A 32 12.25 4.69 5.66
N PHE A 33 13.01 4.31 6.69
CA PHE A 33 12.95 4.94 8.01
C PHE A 33 13.33 6.42 7.93
N LYS A 34 14.46 6.73 7.30
CA LYS A 34 14.93 8.12 7.13
C LYS A 34 13.91 8.95 6.33
N PHE A 35 13.41 8.41 5.22
CA PHE A 35 12.39 9.07 4.41
C PHE A 35 11.13 9.37 5.23
N ALA A 36 10.61 8.38 5.95
CA ALA A 36 9.41 8.54 6.75
C ALA A 36 9.59 9.51 7.93
N TYR A 37 10.78 9.52 8.54
CA TYR A 37 11.11 10.44 9.61
C TYR A 37 11.10 11.89 9.13
N GLU A 38 11.77 12.18 8.01
CA GLU A 38 11.77 13.53 7.43
C GLU A 38 10.36 13.99 7.02
N MET A 39 9.55 13.09 6.47
CA MET A 39 8.14 13.36 6.13
C MET A 39 7.25 13.60 7.36
N ALA A 40 7.61 13.04 8.52
CA ALA A 40 6.77 13.09 9.70
C ALA A 40 7.17 14.18 10.72
N TYR A 41 8.46 14.38 10.89
CA TYR A 41 9.04 15.23 11.94
C TYR A 41 10.09 16.23 11.40
N GLY A 42 10.49 16.12 10.14
CA GLY A 42 11.38 17.07 9.46
C GLY A 42 10.63 18.29 8.89
N GLU A 43 11.24 18.97 7.92
CA GLU A 43 10.61 20.11 7.23
C GLU A 43 9.57 19.70 6.16
N GLY A 44 9.37 18.39 5.95
CA GLY A 44 8.32 17.85 5.07
C GLY A 44 6.93 18.11 5.65
N PHE A 45 6.21 19.09 5.11
CA PHE A 45 4.88 19.47 5.61
C PHE A 45 3.75 18.50 5.18
N HIS A 46 2.92 18.13 6.17
CA HIS A 46 1.88 17.10 6.13
C HIS A 46 0.64 17.43 5.27
N ARG A 47 0.07 16.40 4.63
CA ARG A 47 -1.39 16.34 4.38
C ARG A 47 -2.06 15.80 5.65
N ASP A 48 -2.74 16.65 6.40
CA ASP A 48 -3.44 16.27 7.63
C ASP A 48 -4.71 15.41 7.39
N HIS A 49 -5.08 15.19 6.12
CA HIS A 49 -6.31 14.49 5.76
C HIS A 49 -6.07 13.40 4.73
N ARG A 50 -6.70 12.24 4.94
CA ARG A 50 -7.00 11.32 3.84
C ARG A 50 -7.94 12.00 2.89
N SER A 51 -7.77 11.65 1.62
CA SER A 51 -8.71 11.97 0.58
C SER A 51 -10.10 11.42 0.99
N GLY A 52 -11.02 12.28 1.48
CA GLY A 52 -12.40 11.92 1.87
C GLY A 52 -12.60 11.18 3.21
N GLY A 53 -11.53 11.05 4.02
CA GLY A 53 -11.63 10.66 5.42
C GLY A 53 -11.78 11.89 6.34
N SER A 54 -12.34 11.71 7.55
CA SER A 54 -12.50 12.78 8.54
C SER A 54 -11.48 12.75 9.68
N LEU A 55 -10.56 11.77 9.68
CA LEU A 55 -9.53 11.60 10.70
C LEU A 55 -8.31 12.47 10.38
N ILE A 56 -7.91 13.29 11.35
CA ILE A 56 -6.62 14.00 11.36
C ILE A 56 -5.57 13.00 11.81
N ARG A 57 -4.54 12.76 10.97
CA ARG A 57 -3.47 11.81 11.32
C ARG A 57 -2.48 12.45 12.28
N THR A 58 -2.04 11.71 13.29
CA THR A 58 -0.92 12.17 14.13
C THR A 58 0.40 12.04 13.36
N PRO A 59 1.47 12.78 13.73
CA PRO A 59 2.81 12.58 13.16
C PRO A 59 3.26 11.11 13.21
N ASP A 60 2.96 10.39 14.29
CA ASP A 60 3.27 8.96 14.42
C ASP A 60 2.52 8.09 13.40
N GLU A 61 1.24 8.41 13.13
CA GLU A 61 0.48 7.73 12.09
C GLU A 61 1.02 8.07 10.70
N VAL A 62 1.44 9.31 10.46
CA VAL A 62 2.09 9.68 9.20
C VAL A 62 3.40 8.93 9.05
N PHE A 63 4.27 8.94 10.06
CA PHE A 63 5.52 8.19 10.08
C PHE A 63 5.28 6.71 9.79
N ALA A 64 4.43 6.03 10.56
CA ALA A 64 4.23 4.58 10.42
C ALA A 64 3.63 4.20 9.05
N ASN A 65 2.68 4.99 8.53
CA ASN A 65 2.10 4.74 7.20
C ASN A 65 3.12 5.03 6.09
N THR A 66 3.86 6.13 6.16
CA THR A 66 4.88 6.51 5.18
C THR A 66 6.03 5.51 5.17
N PHE A 67 6.49 5.07 6.35
CA PHE A 67 7.52 4.05 6.51
C PHE A 67 7.09 2.73 5.86
N GLN A 68 5.88 2.24 6.18
CA GLN A 68 5.36 1.00 5.60
C GLN A 68 5.17 1.11 4.08
N GLY A 69 4.70 2.26 3.59
CA GLY A 69 4.55 2.53 2.15
C GLY A 69 5.89 2.49 1.43
N LYS A 70 6.85 3.31 1.86
CA LYS A 70 8.15 3.42 1.21
C LYS A 70 8.94 2.11 1.28
N LEU A 71 8.85 1.38 2.39
CA LEU A 71 9.47 0.06 2.51
C LEU A 71 8.88 -0.94 1.50
N ALA A 72 7.57 -0.92 1.28
CA ALA A 72 6.93 -1.78 0.29
C ALA A 72 7.36 -1.46 -1.15
N GLU A 73 7.55 -0.18 -1.48
CA GLU A 73 8.07 0.23 -2.79
C GLU A 73 9.49 -0.30 -3.01
N LEU A 74 10.40 -0.10 -2.03
CA LEU A 74 11.78 -0.62 -2.10
C LEU A 74 11.83 -2.14 -2.25
N ILE A 75 10.97 -2.85 -1.52
CA ILE A 75 10.84 -4.31 -1.64
C ILE A 75 10.41 -4.71 -3.04
N LEU A 76 9.37 -4.08 -3.60
CA LEU A 76 8.89 -4.45 -4.92
C LEU A 76 9.90 -4.13 -6.02
N ASP A 77 10.57 -2.98 -5.93
CA ASP A 77 11.64 -2.60 -6.86
C ASP A 77 12.77 -3.64 -6.89
N ASP A 78 13.18 -4.14 -5.73
CA ASP A 78 14.17 -5.22 -5.60
C ASP A 78 13.68 -6.54 -6.19
N GLU A 79 12.42 -6.92 -5.91
CA GLU A 79 11.83 -8.15 -6.47
C GLU A 79 11.70 -8.07 -8.00
N LEU A 80 11.36 -6.91 -8.56
CA LEU A 80 11.35 -6.68 -10.00
C LEU A 80 12.76 -6.84 -10.59
N LYS A 81 13.77 -6.22 -9.98
CA LYS A 81 15.18 -6.30 -10.43
C LYS A 81 15.75 -7.71 -10.35
N LYS A 82 15.44 -8.47 -9.29
CA LYS A 82 15.79 -9.90 -9.16
C LYS A 82 15.18 -10.76 -10.25
N ASN A 83 14.05 -10.31 -10.81
CA ASN A 83 13.40 -10.93 -11.94
C ASN A 83 13.81 -10.27 -13.26
N ASP A 84 14.97 -9.62 -13.39
CA ASP A 84 15.47 -9.04 -14.65
C ASP A 84 14.51 -8.02 -15.30
N ILE A 85 13.69 -7.34 -14.51
CA ILE A 85 12.80 -6.28 -14.99
C ILE A 85 13.45 -4.93 -14.71
N THR A 86 13.53 -4.08 -15.73
CA THR A 86 14.09 -2.73 -15.59
C THR A 86 13.05 -1.83 -14.93
N THR A 87 13.47 -1.07 -13.93
CA THR A 87 12.60 -0.16 -13.18
C THR A 87 13.12 1.27 -13.23
N SER A 88 12.23 2.24 -12.96
CA SER A 88 12.59 3.64 -12.69
C SER A 88 13.39 3.82 -11.40
N GLY A 89 13.40 2.80 -10.53
CA GLY A 89 13.74 2.94 -9.12
C GLY A 89 12.59 3.55 -8.32
N VAL A 90 12.81 3.65 -7.01
CA VAL A 90 11.88 4.27 -6.06
C VAL A 90 12.26 5.73 -5.86
N ASP A 91 11.29 6.62 -5.93
CA ASP A 91 11.54 8.03 -5.62
C ASP A 91 11.75 8.24 -4.12
N LEU A 92 12.84 8.91 -3.78
CA LEU A 92 13.23 9.29 -2.41
C LEU A 92 13.25 10.81 -2.23
N GLY A 93 12.77 11.57 -3.22
CA GLY A 93 12.59 13.01 -3.18
C GLY A 93 11.55 13.41 -2.13
N ILE A 94 11.88 14.45 -1.37
CA ILE A 94 10.95 15.11 -0.46
C ILE A 94 10.46 16.36 -1.21
N PHE A 95 9.29 16.28 -1.83
CA PHE A 95 8.75 17.39 -2.61
C PHE A 95 7.86 18.31 -1.77
N GLU A 96 7.86 19.61 -2.12
CA GLU A 96 6.95 20.60 -1.55
C GLU A 96 5.48 20.34 -1.96
N LYS A 97 4.56 20.89 -1.15
CA LYS A 97 3.10 20.76 -1.31
C LYS A 97 2.64 21.14 -2.72
N GLY A 98 2.17 20.15 -3.48
CA GLY A 98 1.55 20.36 -4.81
C GLY A 98 2.24 19.66 -5.97
N ILE A 99 3.41 19.07 -5.76
CA ILE A 99 4.06 18.18 -6.73
C ILE A 99 3.69 16.75 -6.35
N TRP A 100 2.88 16.13 -7.20
CA TRP A 100 2.52 14.73 -7.07
C TRP A 100 3.53 13.90 -7.83
N ASP A 101 4.23 13.03 -7.13
CA ASP A 101 5.03 12.01 -7.76
C ASP A 101 4.08 11.04 -8.50
N HIS A 102 4.29 10.90 -9.80
CA HIS A 102 3.36 10.20 -10.67
C HIS A 102 3.73 8.72 -10.74
N GLY A 103 3.17 7.95 -9.80
CA GLY A 103 3.23 6.49 -9.80
C GLY A 103 4.38 5.93 -8.97
N ASP A 104 4.11 4.85 -8.25
CA ASP A 104 5.06 4.31 -7.26
C ASP A 104 6.30 3.69 -7.93
N ILE A 105 6.11 2.92 -9.01
CA ILE A 105 7.19 2.31 -9.80
C ILE A 105 6.79 2.24 -11.28
N VAL A 106 7.69 2.63 -12.19
CA VAL A 106 7.59 2.31 -13.61
C VAL A 106 8.51 1.13 -13.92
N ALA A 107 7.97 0.03 -14.46
CA ALA A 107 8.72 -1.19 -14.77
C ALA A 107 8.50 -1.59 -16.24
N ASN A 108 9.56 -1.67 -17.04
CA ASN A 108 9.49 -1.91 -18.49
C ASN A 108 8.38 -1.09 -19.20
N GLY A 109 8.28 0.21 -18.86
CA GLY A 109 7.28 1.13 -19.43
C GLY A 109 5.84 0.94 -18.91
N LYS A 110 5.65 0.17 -17.84
CA LYS A 110 4.34 -0.06 -17.20
C LYS A 110 4.28 0.58 -15.82
N ASN A 111 3.16 1.25 -15.55
CA ASN A 111 2.92 1.95 -14.29
C ASN A 111 2.38 0.97 -13.25
N ILE A 112 3.06 0.86 -12.11
CA ILE A 112 2.69 -0.06 -11.03
C ILE A 112 2.32 0.76 -9.79
N ASN A 113 1.14 0.50 -9.24
CA ASN A 113 0.75 0.97 -7.92
C ASN A 113 1.17 -0.04 -6.84
N VAL A 114 1.76 0.43 -5.75
CA VAL A 114 2.16 -0.35 -4.59
C VAL A 114 1.24 -0.04 -3.43
N LYS A 115 0.56 -1.07 -2.91
CA LYS A 115 -0.26 -0.96 -1.70
C LYS A 115 0.34 -1.80 -0.58
N SER A 116 0.81 -1.13 0.46
CA SER A 116 1.29 -1.78 1.66
C SER A 116 0.15 -2.08 2.66
N MET A 117 0.23 -3.20 3.36
CA MET A 117 -0.68 -3.53 4.46
C MET A 117 0.00 -4.38 5.55
N ALA A 118 -0.64 -4.53 6.71
CA ALA A 118 -0.12 -5.38 7.77
C ALA A 118 -0.15 -6.87 7.37
N PHE A 119 0.78 -7.68 7.88
CA PHE A 119 0.91 -9.12 7.59
C PHE A 119 -0.36 -9.96 7.75
N PHE A 120 -1.25 -9.59 8.69
CA PHE A 120 -2.51 -10.31 8.92
C PHE A 120 -3.64 -9.88 7.97
N ALA A 121 -3.48 -8.75 7.27
CA ALA A 121 -4.49 -8.25 6.36
C ALA A 121 -4.64 -9.18 5.14
N ASN A 122 -5.88 -9.28 4.66
CA ASN A 122 -6.26 -10.13 3.53
C ASN A 122 -7.26 -9.43 2.61
N LEU A 123 -7.26 -8.10 2.64
CA LEU A 123 -8.17 -7.27 1.85
C LEU A 123 -7.38 -6.10 1.28
N PHE A 124 -7.28 -6.06 -0.04
CA PHE A 124 -6.73 -4.92 -0.77
C PHE A 124 -7.84 -3.88 -0.93
N LEU A 125 -7.55 -2.63 -0.59
CA LEU A 125 -8.53 -1.54 -0.54
C LEU A 125 -8.05 -0.32 -1.34
N LEU A 126 -8.96 0.26 -2.13
CA LEU A 126 -8.76 1.53 -2.84
C LEU A 126 -9.91 2.47 -2.52
N GLU A 127 -9.61 3.72 -2.12
CA GLU A 127 -10.61 4.72 -1.77
C GLU A 127 -11.41 5.12 -3.02
N CYS A 128 -12.74 4.90 -3.04
CA CYS A 128 -13.55 4.96 -4.27
C CYS A 128 -13.47 6.31 -4.99
N LYS A 129 -13.38 7.39 -4.23
CA LYS A 129 -13.36 8.77 -4.73
C LYS A 129 -12.10 9.16 -5.49
N ASP A 130 -11.04 8.36 -5.41
CA ASP A 130 -9.82 8.63 -6.17
C ASP A 130 -9.82 7.93 -7.55
N TRP A 131 -10.91 7.24 -7.92
CA TRP A 131 -10.99 6.46 -9.16
C TRP A 131 -12.27 6.77 -9.95
N ASP A 132 -12.13 6.89 -11.27
CA ASP A 132 -13.27 6.99 -12.19
C ASP A 132 -13.81 5.60 -12.61
N GLU A 133 -14.88 5.59 -13.40
CA GLU A 133 -15.49 4.36 -13.94
C GLU A 133 -14.57 3.52 -14.85
N ASN A 134 -13.50 4.12 -15.37
CA ASN A 134 -12.51 3.46 -16.22
C ASN A 134 -11.32 2.94 -15.41
N GLY A 135 -11.30 3.12 -14.09
CA GLY A 135 -10.15 2.76 -13.26
C GLY A 135 -8.96 3.71 -13.45
N THR A 136 -9.20 4.92 -13.95
CA THR A 136 -8.22 6.01 -13.96
C THR A 136 -8.11 6.57 -12.54
N TYR A 137 -6.88 6.73 -12.06
CA TYR A 137 -6.59 7.42 -10.81
C TYR A 137 -6.73 8.93 -11.02
N THR A 138 -7.64 9.56 -10.27
CA THR A 138 -7.96 10.98 -10.41
C THR A 138 -7.89 11.74 -9.08
N PRO A 139 -6.72 11.77 -8.40
CA PRO A 139 -6.58 12.57 -7.19
C PRO A 139 -6.64 14.06 -7.58
N ASP A 140 -7.48 14.82 -6.89
CA ASP A 140 -7.51 16.29 -6.96
C ASP A 140 -7.53 16.88 -8.40
N GLY A 141 -8.12 16.17 -9.38
CA GLY A 141 -8.26 16.62 -10.78
C GLY A 141 -7.17 16.16 -11.75
N GLY A 142 -6.18 15.38 -11.30
CA GLY A 142 -5.25 14.68 -12.19
C GLY A 142 -5.89 13.48 -12.91
N ALA A 143 -5.19 12.88 -13.87
CA ALA A 143 -5.59 11.63 -14.51
C ALA A 143 -4.36 10.77 -14.77
N PHE A 144 -4.32 9.57 -14.18
CA PHE A 144 -3.21 8.64 -14.30
C PHE A 144 -3.70 7.20 -14.40
N ILE A 145 -3.08 6.39 -15.25
CA ILE A 145 -3.47 4.98 -15.45
C ILE A 145 -2.34 4.09 -14.93
N TYR A 146 -2.69 3.24 -13.97
CA TYR A 146 -1.84 2.13 -13.53
C TYR A 146 -2.18 0.88 -14.34
N ASP A 147 -1.15 0.21 -14.86
CA ASP A 147 -1.30 -1.08 -15.53
C ASP A 147 -1.51 -2.22 -14.51
N TYR A 148 -0.81 -2.12 -13.37
CA TYR A 148 -0.81 -3.13 -12.31
C TYR A 148 -0.89 -2.52 -10.91
N PHE A 149 -1.41 -3.31 -9.98
CA PHE A 149 -1.48 -3.00 -8.57
C PHE A 149 -0.93 -4.17 -7.78
N VAL A 150 0.14 -3.94 -7.04
CA VAL A 150 0.83 -4.96 -6.28
C VAL A 150 0.59 -4.72 -4.80
N CYS A 151 0.20 -5.78 -4.12
CA CYS A 151 0.05 -5.77 -2.68
C CYS A 151 1.33 -6.27 -2.02
N VAL A 152 1.82 -5.55 -1.01
CA VAL A 152 2.96 -5.96 -0.18
C VAL A 152 2.51 -5.96 1.28
N ARG A 153 2.72 -7.07 1.98
CA ARG A 153 2.44 -7.14 3.42
C ARG A 153 3.72 -7.07 4.23
N ILE A 154 3.69 -6.37 5.36
CA ILE A 154 4.85 -6.22 6.25
C ILE A 154 4.53 -6.77 7.65
N LYS A 155 5.50 -7.48 8.22
CA LYS A 155 5.54 -7.99 9.60
C LYS A 155 6.78 -7.41 10.31
N PRO A 156 6.70 -7.00 11.58
CA PRO A 156 5.51 -6.93 12.45
C PRO A 156 4.54 -5.82 12.03
N ASN A 157 3.43 -5.64 12.76
CA ASN A 157 2.53 -4.53 12.52
C ASN A 157 3.21 -3.21 12.92
N LEU A 158 3.71 -2.47 11.93
CA LEU A 158 4.50 -1.25 12.16
C LEU A 158 3.72 -0.15 12.89
N LYS A 159 2.39 -0.12 12.73
CA LYS A 159 1.53 0.83 13.46
C LYS A 159 1.56 0.59 14.96
N ASP A 160 1.65 -0.66 15.39
CA ASP A 160 1.72 -1.00 16.81
C ASP A 160 3.12 -0.72 17.37
N LEU A 161 4.16 -0.86 16.55
CA LEU A 161 5.56 -0.62 16.94
C LEU A 161 5.83 0.84 17.32
N PHE A 162 5.18 1.78 16.64
CA PHE A 162 5.33 3.22 16.85
C PHE A 162 4.09 3.85 17.52
N LYS A 163 3.23 3.04 18.13
CA LYS A 163 2.02 3.52 18.81
C LYS A 163 2.41 4.26 20.09
N ASN A 164 2.10 5.56 20.15
CA ASN A 164 2.56 6.50 21.19
C ASN A 164 4.04 6.88 21.03
N GLY A 165 4.48 7.09 19.80
CA GLY A 165 5.86 7.33 19.45
C GLY A 165 6.42 8.58 20.11
N ASP A 166 7.70 8.50 20.46
CA ASP A 166 8.52 9.67 20.73
C ASP A 166 9.06 10.16 19.38
N SER A 167 9.09 11.47 19.14
CA SER A 167 9.73 12.04 17.94
C SER A 167 11.26 11.92 17.98
N ASP A 168 11.83 11.36 19.05
CA ASP A 168 13.25 11.05 19.19
C ASP A 168 13.68 9.93 18.22
N ILE A 169 14.40 10.34 17.17
CA ILE A 169 14.93 9.46 16.13
C ILE A 169 15.79 8.31 16.66
N GLU A 170 16.58 8.53 17.72
CA GLU A 170 17.45 7.50 18.28
C GLU A 170 16.64 6.41 18.97
N LYS A 171 15.57 6.78 19.68
CA LYS A 171 14.66 5.81 20.31
C LYS A 171 13.90 5.01 19.26
N MET A 172 13.37 5.69 18.24
CA MET A 172 12.66 5.02 17.15
C MET A 172 13.58 4.06 16.39
N SER A 173 14.83 4.47 16.11
CA SER A 173 15.83 3.61 15.47
C SER A 173 16.19 2.40 16.34
N LYS A 174 16.38 2.58 17.65
CA LYS A 174 16.62 1.46 18.58
C LYS A 174 15.47 0.46 18.59
N ILE A 175 14.23 0.92 18.63
CA ILE A 175 13.04 0.05 18.57
C ILE A 175 13.08 -0.79 17.30
N LEU A 176 13.36 -0.17 16.16
CA LEU A 176 13.39 -0.84 14.86
C LEU A 176 14.55 -1.85 14.74
N ASN A 177 15.75 -1.50 15.23
CA ASN A 177 16.92 -2.38 15.22
C ASN A 177 16.76 -3.63 16.11
N MET A 178 15.76 -3.66 16.98
CA MET A 178 15.42 -4.83 17.80
C MET A 178 14.38 -5.75 17.15
N GLN A 179 13.93 -5.44 15.93
CA GLN A 179 12.90 -6.21 15.22
C GLN A 179 13.48 -6.84 13.96
N ASP A 180 13.16 -8.11 13.74
CA ASP A 180 13.25 -8.71 12.41
C ASP A 180 12.00 -8.31 11.61
N LEU A 181 12.21 -7.68 10.45
CA LEU A 181 11.13 -7.33 9.53
C LEU A 181 11.02 -8.36 8.42
N TYR A 182 9.78 -8.77 8.13
CA TYR A 182 9.46 -9.72 7.08
C TYR A 182 8.41 -9.15 6.14
N PHE A 183 8.39 -9.66 4.91
CA PHE A 183 7.41 -9.29 3.91
C PHE A 183 6.90 -10.50 3.12
N ASP A 184 5.75 -10.32 2.48
CA ASP A 184 5.38 -11.07 1.29
C ASP A 184 4.55 -10.23 0.32
N ILE A 185 4.31 -10.83 -0.84
CA ILE A 185 3.47 -10.29 -1.90
C ILE A 185 2.33 -11.29 -2.11
N PRO A 186 1.14 -11.07 -1.50
CA PRO A 186 0.03 -12.00 -1.67
C PRO A 186 -0.51 -12.04 -3.11
N GLY A 187 -0.18 -11.06 -3.93
CA GLY A 187 -0.46 -11.09 -5.36
C GLY A 187 -0.60 -9.72 -5.99
N VAL A 188 -1.08 -9.75 -7.24
CA VAL A 188 -1.24 -8.60 -8.13
C VAL A 188 -2.64 -8.58 -8.72
N LEU A 189 -3.13 -7.38 -9.08
CA LEU A 189 -4.25 -7.22 -10.01
C LEU A 189 -3.88 -6.30 -11.17
N SER A 190 -4.56 -6.48 -12.30
CA SER A 190 -4.41 -5.65 -13.49
C SER A 190 -5.43 -4.51 -13.51
N HIS A 191 -5.17 -3.49 -14.33
CA HIS A 191 -6.14 -2.43 -14.63
C HIS A 191 -7.53 -2.97 -15.03
N GLU A 192 -7.59 -4.00 -15.89
CA GLU A 192 -8.86 -4.61 -16.29
C GLU A 192 -9.57 -5.31 -15.12
N THR A 193 -8.82 -5.83 -14.16
CA THR A 193 -9.41 -6.36 -12.92
C THR A 193 -10.01 -5.25 -12.07
N LEU A 194 -9.35 -4.09 -11.96
CA LEU A 194 -9.89 -2.93 -11.26
C LEU A 194 -11.19 -2.44 -11.92
N LYS A 195 -11.22 -2.30 -13.25
CA LYS A 195 -12.45 -1.93 -13.98
C LYS A 195 -13.61 -2.85 -13.67
N GLU A 196 -13.34 -4.15 -13.54
CA GLU A 196 -14.38 -5.13 -13.20
C GLU A 196 -14.84 -5.02 -11.73
N ILE A 197 -13.95 -4.70 -10.80
CA ILE A 197 -14.27 -4.41 -9.39
C ILE A 197 -15.21 -3.20 -9.31
N ILE A 198 -14.88 -2.13 -10.05
CA ILE A 198 -15.65 -0.88 -10.13
C ILE A 198 -17.03 -1.15 -10.73
N LYS A 199 -17.06 -1.74 -11.93
CA LYS A 199 -18.29 -2.06 -12.68
C LYS A 199 -19.26 -2.92 -11.90
N ARG A 200 -18.76 -3.86 -11.10
CA ARG A 200 -19.59 -4.78 -10.29
C ARG A 200 -19.84 -4.29 -8.88
N GLU A 201 -19.40 -3.08 -8.53
CA GLU A 201 -19.60 -2.45 -7.23
C GLU A 201 -19.13 -3.36 -6.07
N TYR A 202 -17.89 -3.83 -6.15
CA TYR A 202 -17.22 -4.47 -5.03
C TYR A 202 -16.78 -3.40 -4.03
N ILE A 203 -17.75 -2.83 -3.31
CA ILE A 203 -17.55 -1.67 -2.43
C ILE A 203 -17.87 -2.06 -0.98
N LEU A 204 -17.01 -1.65 -0.07
CA LEU A 204 -17.33 -1.48 1.36
C LEU A 204 -17.63 0.00 1.58
N LYS A 205 -18.82 0.31 2.09
CA LYS A 205 -19.27 1.68 2.31
C LYS A 205 -18.73 2.23 3.62
N LYS A 206 -18.56 3.56 3.68
CA LYS A 206 -18.25 4.25 4.93
C LYS A 206 -19.27 3.88 6.01
N GLY A 207 -18.78 3.48 7.19
CA GLY A 207 -19.61 3.01 8.29
C GLY A 207 -19.88 1.49 8.29
N ASP A 208 -19.58 0.77 7.20
CA ASP A 208 -19.62 -0.69 7.21
C ASP A 208 -18.60 -1.25 8.21
N LYS A 209 -18.94 -2.40 8.81
CA LYS A 209 -18.04 -3.12 9.72
C LYS A 209 -17.33 -4.25 8.98
N LEU A 210 -16.02 -4.16 8.86
CA LEU A 210 -15.14 -5.24 8.43
C LEU A 210 -14.49 -5.86 9.66
N ASN A 211 -14.93 -7.06 10.05
CA ASN A 211 -14.60 -7.65 11.35
C ASN A 211 -14.89 -6.66 12.51
N GLN A 212 -13.85 -6.18 13.21
CA GLN A 212 -13.96 -5.20 14.31
C GLN A 212 -13.69 -3.75 13.87
N THR A 213 -13.36 -3.53 12.60
CA THR A 213 -12.99 -2.21 12.07
C THR A 213 -14.18 -1.59 11.34
N THR A 214 -14.50 -0.34 11.66
CA THR A 214 -15.46 0.46 10.90
C THR A 214 -14.74 1.19 9.77
N MET A 215 -15.28 1.12 8.55
CA MET A 215 -14.71 1.79 7.39
C MET A 215 -14.81 3.32 7.51
N ASP A 216 -13.70 4.00 7.25
CA ASP A 216 -13.58 5.47 7.30
C ASP A 216 -14.04 6.17 6.00
N ALA A 217 -13.99 5.45 4.89
CA ALA A 217 -14.35 5.88 3.54
C ALA A 217 -14.97 4.71 2.75
N ASP A 218 -15.64 5.06 1.65
CA ASP A 218 -16.04 4.08 0.62
C ASP A 218 -14.78 3.51 -0.03
N ASN A 219 -14.63 2.19 -0.03
CA ASN A 219 -13.47 1.52 -0.61
C ASN A 219 -13.90 0.41 -1.58
N TYR A 220 -13.30 0.41 -2.77
CA TYR A 220 -13.25 -0.78 -3.60
C TYR A 220 -12.42 -1.85 -2.90
N TYR A 221 -12.81 -3.11 -3.03
CA TYR A 221 -12.10 -4.20 -2.40
C TYR A 221 -11.85 -5.40 -3.30
N ILE A 222 -10.75 -6.11 -3.03
CA ILE A 222 -10.52 -7.48 -3.49
C ILE A 222 -9.85 -8.28 -2.37
N GLN A 223 -10.32 -9.50 -2.16
CA GLN A 223 -9.75 -10.41 -1.17
C GLN A 223 -8.41 -10.94 -1.65
N SER A 224 -7.43 -11.11 -0.76
CA SER A 224 -6.10 -11.58 -1.16
C SER A 224 -6.15 -12.93 -1.88
N GLY A 225 -7.03 -13.84 -1.49
CA GLY A 225 -7.21 -15.12 -2.19
C GLY A 225 -7.79 -15.05 -3.60
N ASP A 226 -8.23 -13.87 -4.04
CA ASP A 226 -8.65 -13.60 -5.43
C ASP A 226 -7.58 -12.85 -6.25
N LEU A 227 -6.48 -12.41 -5.61
CA LEU A 227 -5.34 -11.82 -6.33
C LEU A 227 -4.65 -12.87 -7.20
N LYS A 228 -4.00 -12.41 -8.26
CA LYS A 228 -3.21 -13.28 -9.14
C LYS A 228 -1.78 -13.41 -8.62
N ASP A 229 -1.15 -14.53 -8.94
CA ASP A 229 0.27 -14.74 -8.68
C ASP A 229 1.09 -13.63 -9.38
N ILE A 230 2.04 -13.04 -8.66
CA ILE A 230 2.85 -11.93 -9.18
C ILE A 230 3.72 -12.36 -10.37
N ASN A 231 4.08 -13.63 -10.49
CA ASN A 231 4.83 -14.16 -11.63
C ASN A 231 4.09 -13.94 -12.97
N LEU A 232 2.75 -13.88 -12.95
CA LEU A 232 1.98 -13.54 -14.14
C LEU A 232 2.24 -12.11 -14.62
N MET A 233 2.46 -11.17 -13.70
CA MET A 233 2.87 -9.80 -14.04
C MET A 233 4.31 -9.80 -14.53
N TYR A 234 5.24 -10.48 -13.84
CA TYR A 234 6.65 -10.52 -14.23
C TYR A 234 6.85 -11.03 -15.66
N ASN A 235 6.19 -12.14 -16.02
CA ASN A 235 6.28 -12.69 -17.38
C ASN A 235 5.76 -11.67 -18.42
N LYS A 236 4.61 -11.04 -18.15
CA LYS A 236 4.05 -10.01 -19.04
C LYS A 236 4.93 -8.78 -19.20
N LEU A 237 5.70 -8.41 -18.17
CA LEU A 237 6.63 -7.28 -18.23
C LEU A 237 7.87 -7.61 -19.07
N LYS A 238 8.27 -8.89 -19.15
CA LYS A 238 9.42 -9.36 -19.94
C LYS A 238 9.10 -9.57 -21.41
N ASP A 239 7.85 -9.88 -21.74
CA ASP A 239 7.38 -10.13 -23.11
C ASP A 239 7.15 -8.85 -23.94
N LEU A 240 7.58 -7.68 -23.44
CA LEU A 240 7.49 -6.35 -24.08
C LEU A 240 8.79 -5.97 -24.77
#